data_AF-A0A7C6K0E0-F1
#
_entry.id   AF-A0A7C6K0E0-F1
#
_cell.length_a   1.000
_cell.length_b   1.000
_cell.length_c   1.000
_cell.angle_alpha   90.00
_cell.angle_beta   90.00
_cell.angle_gamma   90.00
#
_symmetry.space_group_name_H-M   'P 1'
#
loop_
_entity.id
_entity.type
_entity.pdbx_description
1 polymer ?
#
loop_
_entity_poly.entity_id
_entity_poly.type
_entity_poly.pdbx_seq_one_letter_code
_entity_poly.pdbx_strand_id
1 'polypeptide(L)'
;MDKREFLEGLSQALDGEVNPEVIEENIRYYDQYIASGSSEEERILKELGNPRLIAKTIIEAEKATKEKYHFNGSSQGYHGHPPEREETYREQENDNLGQTNIYTNLTWWQKILLVLILIVFLIVLFFIGRIVIGFIIAFAVPIILVLLVFALFRKRK
;
A
#
# COMPACT_ATOMS: atom_id res chain seq x y z
N MET A 1 -36.38 3.55 11.41
CA MET A 1 -35.21 4.11 12.12
C MET A 1 -35.00 5.50 11.60
N ASP A 2 -34.88 6.48 12.50
CA ASP A 2 -34.53 7.85 12.11
C ASP A 2 -32.99 8.04 12.10
N LYS A 3 -32.50 9.14 11.54
CA LYS A 3 -31.06 9.43 11.50
C LYS A 3 -30.40 9.40 12.88
N ARG A 4 -31.08 9.91 13.91
CA ARG A 4 -30.52 9.99 15.27
C ARG A 4 -30.36 8.59 15.85
N GLU A 5 -31.37 7.75 15.69
CA GLU A 5 -31.37 6.34 16.11
C GLU A 5 -30.29 5.54 15.39
N PHE A 6 -30.05 5.81 14.10
CA PHE A 6 -28.94 5.20 13.36
C PHE A 6 -27.58 5.61 13.93
N LEU A 7 -27.34 6.91 14.09
CA LEU A 7 -26.05 7.42 14.58
C LEU A 7 -25.78 7.01 16.03
N GLU A 8 -26.81 7.03 16.89
CA GLU A 8 -26.70 6.54 18.26
C GLU A 8 -26.40 5.04 18.30
N GLY A 9 -27.11 4.24 17.50
CA GLY A 9 -26.87 2.80 17.40
C GLY A 9 -25.48 2.47 16.85
N LEU A 10 -24.96 3.29 15.93
CA LEU A 10 -23.60 3.17 15.41
C LEU A 10 -22.58 3.53 16.49
N SER A 11 -22.77 4.66 17.18
CA SER A 11 -21.88 5.12 18.25
C SER A 11 -21.79 4.10 19.38
N GLN A 12 -22.93 3.58 19.85
CA GLN A 12 -22.98 2.58 20.92
C GLN A 12 -22.31 1.26 20.53
N ALA A 13 -22.41 0.86 19.26
CA ALA A 13 -21.80 -0.37 18.78
C ALA A 13 -20.28 -0.23 18.59
N LEU A 14 -19.78 0.99 18.38
CA LEU A 14 -18.35 1.28 18.27
C LEU A 14 -17.70 1.58 19.63
N ASP A 15 -18.49 2.03 20.61
CA ASP A 15 -18.00 2.37 21.94
C ASP A 15 -17.30 1.17 22.61
N GLY A 16 -16.11 1.40 23.16
CA GLY A 16 -15.28 0.37 23.76
C GLY A 16 -14.60 -0.61 22.80
N GLU A 17 -14.97 -0.64 21.51
CA GLU A 17 -14.37 -1.54 20.50
C GLU A 17 -13.32 -0.86 19.62
N VAL A 18 -13.40 0.46 19.44
CA VAL A 18 -12.45 1.27 18.67
C VAL A 18 -12.01 2.54 19.42
N ASN A 19 -10.97 3.22 18.92
CA ASN A 19 -10.50 4.50 19.49
C ASN A 19 -11.59 5.58 19.34
N PRO A 20 -11.84 6.43 20.35
CA PRO A 20 -12.74 7.58 20.26
C PRO A 20 -12.63 8.44 19.00
N GLU A 21 -11.41 8.62 18.46
CA GLU A 21 -11.19 9.37 17.21
C GLU A 21 -11.90 8.73 16.01
N VAL A 22 -11.86 7.40 15.92
CA VAL A 22 -12.53 6.61 14.86
C VAL A 22 -14.06 6.73 15.02
N ILE A 23 -14.57 6.76 16.25
CA ILE A 23 -16.00 6.96 16.51
C ILE A 23 -16.44 8.33 16.00
N GLU A 24 -15.72 9.40 16.37
CA GLU A 24 -16.05 10.76 15.93
C GLU A 24 -16.03 10.89 14.41
N GLU A 25 -15.01 10.35 13.76
CA GLU A 25 -14.87 10.38 12.30
C GLU A 25 -16.04 9.69 11.60
N ASN A 26 -16.40 8.48 12.03
CA ASN A 26 -17.47 7.71 11.43
C ASN A 26 -18.83 8.37 11.66
N ILE A 27 -19.10 8.86 12.87
CA ILE A 27 -20.36 9.57 13.17
C ILE A 27 -20.48 10.82 12.31
N ARG A 28 -19.43 11.64 12.20
CA ARG A 28 -19.43 12.82 11.35
C ARG A 28 -19.65 12.48 9.87
N TYR A 29 -19.01 11.41 9.38
CA TYR A 29 -19.17 10.96 7.99
C TYR A 29 -20.63 10.57 7.69
N TYR A 30 -21.22 9.70 8.52
CA TYR A 30 -22.59 9.25 8.29
C TYR A 30 -23.61 10.36 8.55
N ASP A 31 -23.36 11.26 9.50
CA ASP A 31 -24.19 12.44 9.74
C ASP A 31 -24.32 13.32 8.49
N GLN A 32 -23.19 13.58 7.84
CA GLN A 32 -23.12 14.36 6.60
C GLN A 32 -23.72 13.60 5.41
N TYR A 33 -23.40 12.31 5.27
CA TYR A 33 -23.88 11.48 4.18
C TYR A 33 -25.41 11.42 4.18
N ILE A 34 -26.02 11.17 5.34
CA ILE A 34 -27.47 11.12 5.50
C ILE A 34 -28.10 12.52 5.34
N ALA A 35 -27.44 13.59 5.84
CA ALA A 35 -27.94 14.96 5.72
C ALA A 35 -27.93 15.51 4.29
N SER A 36 -27.04 15.02 3.43
CA SER A 36 -26.86 15.55 2.07
C SER A 36 -28.06 15.30 1.14
N GLY A 37 -29.01 14.44 1.53
CA GLY A 37 -30.21 14.13 0.78
C GLY A 37 -31.47 14.23 1.63
N SER A 38 -31.84 15.42 2.12
CA SER A 38 -32.98 15.62 3.04
C SER A 38 -34.34 15.07 2.55
N SER A 39 -34.53 14.88 1.24
CA SER A 39 -35.70 14.21 0.64
C SER A 39 -35.52 12.70 0.43
N GLU A 40 -34.30 12.19 0.60
CA GLU A 40 -33.88 10.80 0.41
C GLU A 40 -33.38 10.13 1.70
N GLU A 41 -33.39 10.83 2.85
CA GLU A 41 -32.92 10.34 4.15
C GLU A 41 -33.49 8.95 4.47
N GLU A 42 -34.79 8.76 4.29
CA GLU A 42 -35.45 7.47 4.54
C GLU A 42 -34.97 6.36 3.58
N ARG A 43 -34.68 6.71 2.32
CA ARG A 43 -34.13 5.78 1.34
C ARG A 43 -32.69 5.39 1.70
N ILE A 44 -31.88 6.38 2.07
CA ILE A 44 -30.48 6.20 2.48
C ILE A 44 -30.41 5.33 3.74
N LEU A 45 -31.25 5.61 4.75
CA LEU A 45 -31.30 4.81 5.98
C LEU A 45 -31.74 3.36 5.71
N LYS A 46 -32.68 3.16 4.77
CA LYS A 46 -33.11 1.82 4.37
C LYS A 46 -32.01 1.05 3.62
N GLU A 47 -31.21 1.74 2.81
CA GLU A 47 -30.07 1.18 2.09
C GLU A 47 -28.91 0.84 3.03
N LEU A 48 -28.59 1.73 3.97
CA LEU A 48 -27.59 1.50 5.00
C LEU A 48 -27.96 0.35 5.94
N GLY A 49 -29.26 0.18 6.22
CA GLY A 49 -29.75 -0.94 7.02
C GLY A 49 -29.36 -0.82 8.49
N ASN A 50 -28.86 -1.91 9.09
CA ASN A 50 -28.61 -1.96 10.53
C ASN A 50 -27.27 -1.30 10.92
N PRO A 51 -27.25 -0.30 11.82
CA PRO A 51 -26.02 0.40 12.21
C PRO A 51 -24.97 -0.54 12.84
N ARG A 52 -25.39 -1.63 13.48
CA ARG A 52 -24.46 -2.61 14.09
C ARG A 52 -23.66 -3.39 13.04
N LEU A 53 -24.20 -3.59 11.84
CA LEU A 53 -23.46 -4.25 10.76
C LEU A 53 -22.33 -3.36 10.24
N ILE A 54 -22.63 -2.07 10.09
CA ILE A 54 -21.63 -1.06 9.74
C ILE A 54 -20.55 -0.97 10.82
N ALA A 55 -20.96 -0.89 12.08
CA ALA A 55 -20.04 -0.90 13.23
C ALA A 55 -19.11 -2.12 13.20
N LYS A 56 -19.67 -3.32 12.95
CA LYS A 56 -18.89 -4.55 12.85
C LYS A 56 -17.80 -4.47 11.78
N THR A 57 -18.12 -3.95 10.59
CA THR A 57 -17.13 -3.78 9.51
C THR A 57 -16.03 -2.80 9.90
N ILE A 58 -16.38 -1.68 10.55
CA ILE A 58 -15.39 -0.71 11.05
C ILE A 58 -14.49 -1.35 12.11
N ILE A 59 -15.05 -2.06 13.08
CA ILE A 59 -14.31 -2.77 14.13
C ILE A 59 -13.36 -3.81 13.53
N GLU A 60 -13.82 -4.60 12.56
CA GLU A 60 -12.98 -5.59 11.87
C GLU A 60 -11.83 -4.94 11.11
N ALA A 61 -12.09 -3.80 10.45
CA ALA A 61 -11.06 -3.02 9.76
C ALA A 61 -10.03 -2.43 10.75
N GLU A 62 -10.47 -1.89 11.87
CA GLU A 62 -9.60 -1.36 12.93
C GLU A 62 -8.78 -2.47 13.60
N LYS A 63 -9.38 -3.63 13.90
CA LYS A 63 -8.68 -4.79 14.45
C LYS A 63 -7.61 -5.30 13.48
N ALA A 64 -7.93 -5.46 12.19
CA ALA A 64 -6.97 -5.87 11.17
C ALA A 64 -5.81 -4.87 11.02
N THR A 65 -6.09 -3.58 11.22
CA THR A 65 -5.08 -2.52 11.19
C THR A 65 -4.18 -2.59 12.43
N LYS A 66 -4.77 -2.72 13.62
CA LYS A 66 -4.07 -2.89 14.90
C LYS A 66 -3.20 -4.14 14.92
N GLU A 67 -3.68 -5.28 14.42
CA GLU A 67 -2.91 -6.52 14.30
C GLU A 67 -1.67 -6.37 13.38
N LYS A 68 -1.80 -5.63 12.26
CA LYS A 68 -0.64 -5.32 11.40
C LYS A 68 0.38 -4.42 12.11
N TYR A 69 -0.07 -3.47 12.92
CA TYR A 69 0.81 -2.64 13.74
C TYR A 69 1.51 -3.46 14.84
N HIS A 70 0.81 -4.39 15.49
CA HIS A 70 1.43 -5.28 16.48
C HIS A 70 2.40 -6.28 15.85
N PHE A 71 2.10 -6.84 14.68
CA PHE A 71 2.98 -7.76 13.96
C PHE A 71 4.26 -7.07 13.44
N ASN A 72 4.19 -5.78 13.07
CA ASN A 72 5.37 -4.98 12.71
C ASN A 72 6.20 -4.53 13.94
N GLY A 73 5.69 -4.70 15.17
CA GLY A 73 6.37 -4.31 16.41
C GLY A 73 7.19 -5.42 17.08
N SER A 74 7.11 -6.66 16.61
CA SER A 74 7.72 -7.82 17.26
C SER A 74 8.41 -8.75 16.27
N SER A 75 9.48 -8.26 15.63
CA SER A 75 10.47 -9.14 14.99
C SER A 75 11.76 -9.19 15.81
N GLN A 76 11.70 -9.89 16.96
CA GLN A 76 12.87 -10.56 17.52
C GLN A 76 12.43 -11.63 18.52
N GLY A 77 12.77 -12.89 18.25
CA GLY A 77 12.67 -13.97 19.24
C GLY A 77 12.01 -15.24 18.72
N TYR A 78 12.85 -16.25 18.51
CA TYR A 78 12.48 -17.63 18.16
C TYR A 78 11.56 -18.31 19.20
N HIS A 79 10.79 -19.27 18.69
CA HIS A 79 10.20 -20.45 19.36
C HIS A 79 9.03 -20.30 20.34
N GLY A 80 8.00 -21.11 20.06
CA GLY A 80 7.23 -21.79 21.10
C GLY A 80 5.72 -21.53 21.04
N HIS A 81 4.98 -22.63 20.81
CA HIS A 81 3.63 -22.97 21.29
C HIS A 81 2.68 -21.86 21.82
N PRO A 82 1.37 -21.92 21.49
CA PRO A 82 0.40 -20.96 22.01
C PRO A 82 0.14 -21.21 23.50
N PRO A 83 0.06 -20.15 24.32
CA PRO A 83 -0.69 -20.22 25.57
C PRO A 83 -1.93 -19.33 25.52
N GLU A 84 -2.92 -19.81 26.24
CA GLU A 84 -4.17 -19.16 26.57
C GLU A 84 -3.98 -17.84 27.36
N ARG A 85 -5.06 -17.05 27.36
CA ARG A 85 -5.38 -15.90 28.23
C ARG A 85 -4.50 -15.74 29.48
N GLU A 86 -4.02 -14.52 29.70
CA GLU A 86 -4.41 -13.66 30.83
C GLU A 86 -3.62 -12.34 30.84
N GLU A 87 -4.24 -11.33 31.45
CA GLU A 87 -3.76 -9.97 31.67
C GLU A 87 -2.43 -9.93 32.43
N THR A 88 -1.61 -8.87 32.26
CA THR A 88 -1.15 -7.97 33.35
C THR A 88 -0.24 -6.86 32.77
N TYR A 89 -0.46 -5.63 33.19
CA TYR A 89 0.47 -4.49 33.06
C TYR A 89 1.85 -4.79 33.68
N ARG A 90 2.94 -4.36 33.03
CA ARG A 90 4.09 -3.73 33.71
C ARG A 90 5.05 -3.03 32.75
N GLU A 91 5.39 -1.84 33.21
CA GLU A 91 6.33 -0.82 32.75
C GLU A 91 7.80 -1.26 32.85
N GLN A 92 8.70 -0.41 32.30
CA GLN A 92 10.17 -0.36 32.46
C GLN A 92 10.96 -0.90 31.25
N GLU A 93 12.04 -0.31 30.72
CA GLU A 93 12.69 1.00 30.72
C GLU A 93 13.85 0.88 29.71
N ASN A 94 14.28 2.00 29.12
CA ASN A 94 15.54 2.27 28.41
C ASN A 94 16.37 1.11 27.84
N ASP A 95 16.67 1.17 26.53
CA ASP A 95 17.98 1.67 26.10
C ASP A 95 18.17 1.59 24.57
N ASN A 96 18.69 2.69 24.02
CA ASN A 96 19.69 2.73 22.96
C ASN A 96 19.47 1.87 21.70
N LEU A 97 19.16 2.56 20.59
CA LEU A 97 20.10 2.82 19.50
C LEU A 97 19.29 3.17 18.25
N GLY A 98 19.51 4.39 17.77
CA GLY A 98 18.97 4.86 16.52
C GLY A 98 19.35 3.92 15.38
N GLN A 99 18.37 3.16 14.91
CA GLN A 99 18.32 2.73 13.53
C GLN A 99 17.07 3.32 12.94
N THR A 100 17.28 4.39 12.18
CA THR A 100 16.32 4.93 11.20
C THR A 100 16.03 3.85 10.16
N ASN A 101 15.26 2.84 10.53
CA ASN A 101 14.62 1.99 9.56
C ASN A 101 13.40 2.74 9.08
N ILE A 102 13.63 3.49 8.00
CA ILE A 102 12.59 4.11 7.18
C ILE A 102 11.83 2.94 6.52
N TYR A 103 11.03 2.21 7.29
CA TYR A 103 10.02 1.34 6.75
C TYR A 103 8.91 2.26 6.25
N THR A 104 9.15 2.82 5.07
CA THR A 104 8.06 3.32 4.24
C THR A 104 7.13 2.13 4.07
N ASN A 105 5.99 2.17 4.76
CA ASN A 105 4.86 1.31 4.46
C ASN A 105 4.43 1.64 3.04
N LEU A 106 5.14 1.08 2.06
CA LEU A 106 4.85 1.24 0.66
C LEU A 106 3.50 0.56 0.43
N THR A 107 2.47 1.40 0.38
CA THR A 107 1.10 1.01 0.03
C THR A 107 1.15 0.13 -1.22
N TRP A 108 0.25 -0.84 -1.33
CA TRP A 108 0.18 -1.78 -2.45
C TRP A 108 0.24 -1.09 -3.82
N TRP A 109 -0.30 0.13 -3.93
CA TRP A 109 -0.16 1.00 -5.11
C TRP A 109 1.28 1.46 -5.39
N GLN A 110 2.06 1.80 -4.36
CA GLN A 110 3.46 2.17 -4.52
C GLN A 110 4.33 0.98 -4.97
N LYS A 111 3.98 -0.25 -4.59
CA LYS A 111 4.62 -1.46 -5.14
C LYS A 111 4.35 -1.59 -6.65
N ILE A 112 3.11 -1.35 -7.08
CA ILE A 112 2.73 -1.34 -8.50
C ILE A 112 3.48 -0.23 -9.25
N LEU A 113 3.58 0.97 -8.66
CA LEU A 113 4.30 2.10 -9.25
C LEU A 113 5.80 1.79 -9.44
N LEU A 114 6.43 1.14 -8.47
CA LEU A 114 7.83 0.73 -8.55
C LEU A 114 8.05 -0.31 -9.65
N VAL A 115 7.17 -1.31 -9.73
CA VAL A 115 7.20 -2.32 -10.81
C VAL A 115 6.99 -1.65 -12.18
N LEU A 116 6.08 -0.68 -12.28
CA LEU A 116 5.84 0.09 -13.50
C LEU A 116 7.09 0.86 -13.94
N ILE A 117 7.77 1.55 -13.01
CA ILE A 117 9.03 2.26 -13.28
C ILE A 117 10.10 1.30 -13.77
N LEU A 118 10.23 0.13 -13.15
CA LEU A 118 11.20 -0.89 -13.56
C LEU A 118 10.93 -1.38 -14.99
N ILE A 119 9.66 -1.63 -15.33
CA ILE A 119 9.26 -2.04 -16.69
C ILE A 119 9.60 -0.95 -17.70
N VAL A 120 9.28 0.31 -17.41
CA VAL A 120 9.61 1.44 -18.29
C VAL A 120 11.12 1.56 -18.47
N PHE A 121 11.90 1.40 -17.40
CA PHE A 121 13.36 1.41 -17.47
C PHE A 121 13.91 0.30 -18.36
N LEU A 122 13.39 -0.93 -18.26
CA LEU A 122 13.78 -2.05 -19.12
C LEU A 122 13.45 -1.79 -20.59
N ILE A 123 12.29 -1.21 -20.88
CA ILE A 123 11.89 -0.82 -22.24
C ILE A 123 12.89 0.19 -22.80
N VAL A 124 13.19 1.25 -22.04
CA VAL A 124 14.17 2.26 -22.42
C VAL A 124 15.53 1.62 -22.71
N LEU A 125 16.03 0.76 -21.82
CA LEU A 125 17.30 0.06 -22.01
C LEU A 125 17.33 -0.76 -23.31
N PHE A 126 16.23 -1.44 -23.63
CA PHE A 126 16.09 -2.19 -24.87
C PHE A 126 16.09 -1.29 -26.11
N PHE A 127 15.43 -0.13 -26.04
CA PHE A 127 15.44 0.87 -27.10
C PHE A 127 16.85 1.42 -27.34
N ILE A 128 17.58 1.78 -26.28
CA ILE A 128 18.98 2.21 -26.40
C ILE A 128 19.82 1.09 -27.00
N GLY A 129 19.65 -0.16 -26.55
CA GLY A 129 20.36 -1.31 -27.11
C GLY A 129 20.16 -1.46 -28.62
N ARG A 130 18.92 -1.32 -29.10
CA ARG A 130 18.61 -1.36 -30.54
C ARG A 130 19.27 -0.21 -31.31
N ILE A 131 19.28 0.99 -30.74
CA ILE A 131 19.94 2.16 -31.34
C ILE A 131 21.45 1.95 -31.41
N VAL A 132 22.07 1.50 -30.32
CA VAL A 132 23.52 1.26 -30.24
C VAL A 132 23.95 0.16 -31.21
N ILE A 133 23.22 -0.94 -31.31
CA ILE A 133 23.50 -2.01 -32.29
C ILE A 133 23.38 -1.47 -33.73
N GLY A 134 22.36 -0.66 -34.03
CA GLY A 134 22.20 -0.01 -35.33
C GLY A 134 23.36 0.92 -35.67
N PHE A 135 23.81 1.73 -34.71
CA PHE A 135 24.99 2.59 -34.85
C PHE A 135 26.27 1.78 -35.06
N ILE A 136 26.49 0.73 -34.27
CA ILE A 136 27.65 -0.14 -34.43
C ILE A 136 27.68 -0.76 -35.82
N ILE A 137 26.56 -1.27 -36.35
CA ILE A 137 26.51 -1.82 -37.70
C ILE A 137 26.77 -0.73 -38.75
N ALA A 138 26.14 0.43 -38.61
CA ALA A 138 26.29 1.55 -39.55
C ALA A 138 27.74 2.06 -39.65
N PHE A 139 28.52 2.01 -38.56
CA PHE A 139 29.94 2.38 -38.56
C PHE A 139 30.89 1.21 -38.82
N ALA A 140 30.56 -0.01 -38.36
CA ALA A 140 31.39 -1.19 -38.57
C ALA A 140 31.41 -1.62 -40.04
N VAL A 141 30.28 -1.53 -40.75
CA VAL A 141 30.19 -1.86 -42.18
C VAL A 141 31.18 -1.05 -43.03
N PRO A 142 31.21 0.30 -43.00
CA PRO A 142 32.17 1.07 -43.80
C PRO A 142 33.63 0.82 -43.38
N ILE A 143 33.91 0.62 -42.09
CA ILE A 143 35.26 0.30 -41.61
C ILE A 143 35.73 -1.06 -42.15
N ILE A 144 34.88 -2.08 -42.09
CA ILE A 144 35.15 -3.41 -42.63
C ILE A 144 35.34 -3.34 -44.16
N LEU A 145 34.56 -2.53 -44.86
CA LEU A 145 34.68 -2.36 -46.31
C LEU A 145 36.03 -1.73 -46.68
N VAL A 146 36.48 -0.70 -45.97
CA VAL A 146 37.81 -0.09 -46.15
C VAL A 146 38.92 -1.10 -45.85
N LEU A 147 38.82 -1.86 -44.76
CA LEU A 147 39.78 -2.92 -44.43
C LEU A 147 39.82 -4.02 -45.50
N LEU A 148 38.68 -4.40 -46.07
CA LEU A 148 38.58 -5.40 -47.13
C LEU A 148 39.23 -4.91 -48.41
N VAL A 149 38.99 -3.65 -48.81
CA VAL A 149 39.68 -3.03 -49.94
C VAL A 149 41.19 -3.00 -49.69
N PHE A 150 41.63 -2.53 -48.52
CA PHE A 150 43.04 -2.49 -48.17
C PHE A 150 43.69 -3.88 -48.16
N ALA A 151 43.01 -4.91 -47.63
CA ALA A 151 43.47 -6.29 -47.63
C ALA A 151 43.56 -6.87 -49.06
N LEU A 152 42.59 -6.55 -49.94
CA LEU A 152 42.61 -6.96 -51.34
C LEU A 152 43.80 -6.35 -52.09
N PHE A 153 44.08 -5.06 -51.86
CA PHE A 153 45.23 -4.37 -52.45
C PHE A 153 46.57 -4.84 -51.88
N ARG A 154 46.63 -5.13 -50.57
CA ARG A 154 47.83 -5.69 -49.92
C ARG A 154 48.16 -7.10 -50.40
N LYS A 155 47.16 -7.90 -50.78
CA LYS A 155 47.36 -9.27 -51.33
C LYS A 155 47.85 -9.29 -52.79
N ARG A 156 47.85 -8.16 -53.50
CA ARG A 156 48.24 -8.08 -54.93
C ARG A 156 49.63 -7.46 -55.17
N LYS A 157 50.40 -7.19 -54.13
CA LYS A 157 51.86 -6.93 -54.20
C LYS A 157 52.60 -8.10 -53.60
#